data_AF-A0A7Y2FR68-F1
#
_entry.id   AF-A0A7Y2FR68-F1
#
_cell.length_a   1.000
_cell.length_b   1.000
_cell.length_c   1.000
_cell.angle_alpha   90.00
_cell.angle_beta   90.00
_cell.angle_gamma   90.00
#
_symmetry.space_group_name_H-M   'P 1'
#
loop_
_entity.id
_entity.type
_entity.pdbx_description
1 polymer ?
#
loop_
_entity_poly.entity_id
_entity_poly.type
_entity_poly.pdbx_seq_one_letter_code
_entity_poly.pdbx_strand_id
1 'polypeptide(L)' 'MKISLKLAATVSILAMGIGAASAADLTVTSWGGAYTASQQKAYGAPWEAKTGKKIHWENYNGGLGEVKTQVESGAVNW' A
#
# COMPACT_ATOMS: atom_id res chain seq x y z
N MET A 1 -57.90 9.95 -15.47
CA MET A 1 -57.36 10.79 -14.39
C MET A 1 -55.96 11.25 -14.80
N LYS A 2 -55.75 12.55 -15.04
CA LYS A 2 -54.43 13.15 -15.35
C LYS A 2 -53.93 13.88 -14.11
N ILE A 3 -52.89 13.39 -13.43
CA ILE A 3 -52.01 14.17 -12.53
C ILE A 3 -50.65 13.41 -12.49
N SER A 4 -49.62 13.75 -13.29
CA SER A 4 -48.59 14.80 -13.13
C SER A 4 -47.29 14.31 -12.45
N LEU A 5 -46.21 14.39 -13.22
CA LEU A 5 -44.84 14.82 -12.86
C LEU A 5 -44.18 14.18 -11.63
N LYS A 6 -43.16 13.32 -11.86
CA LYS A 6 -41.88 13.31 -11.11
C LYS A 6 -40.89 12.33 -11.75
N LEU A 7 -40.22 12.84 -12.78
CA LEU A 7 -38.85 12.50 -13.11
C LEU A 7 -37.97 12.95 -11.93
N ALA A 8 -37.86 12.14 -10.87
CA ALA A 8 -36.95 12.38 -9.75
C ALA A 8 -36.94 11.17 -8.81
N ALA A 9 -36.29 10.08 -9.22
CA ALA A 9 -35.81 9.07 -8.29
C ALA A 9 -34.42 8.62 -8.71
N THR A 10 -33.55 9.58 -9.00
CA THR A 10 -32.10 9.41 -8.91
C THR A 10 -31.77 9.31 -7.43
N VAL A 11 -32.05 8.15 -6.82
CA VAL A 11 -31.60 7.87 -5.45
C VAL A 11 -30.17 7.36 -5.56
N SER A 12 -29.27 8.28 -5.27
CA SER A 12 -27.84 8.12 -5.11
C SER A 12 -27.52 6.92 -4.23
N ILE A 13 -26.98 5.84 -4.81
CA ILE A 13 -26.18 4.85 -4.08
C ILE A 13 -24.72 5.24 -4.30
N LEU A 14 -24.27 6.27 -3.59
CA LEU A 14 -22.86 6.62 -3.46
C LEU A 14 -22.47 6.61 -1.98
N ALA A 15 -22.71 5.49 -1.31
CA ALA A 15 -22.44 5.35 0.12
C ALA A 15 -21.99 3.94 0.54
N MET A 16 -21.30 3.21 -0.33
CA MET A 16 -20.64 1.95 0.06
C MET A 16 -19.27 1.90 -0.58
N GLY A 17 -18.25 2.32 0.18
CA GLY A 17 -16.89 2.35 -0.34
C GLY A 17 -15.89 3.21 0.41
N ILE A 18 -16.24 3.83 1.54
CA ILE A 18 -15.21 4.18 2.53
C ILE A 18 -14.90 2.90 3.29
N GLY A 19 -14.37 1.89 2.59
CA GLY A 19 -13.63 0.84 3.26
C GLY A 19 -12.53 1.54 4.02
N ALA A 20 -12.42 1.30 5.33
CA ALA A 20 -11.24 1.68 6.08
C ALA A 20 -10.04 1.27 5.21
N ALA A 21 -9.22 2.24 4.80
CA ALA A 21 -8.01 1.96 4.05
C ALA A 21 -7.15 1.08 4.96
N SER A 22 -7.29 -0.22 4.81
CA SER A 22 -6.46 -1.20 5.48
C SER A 22 -5.08 -0.94 4.91
N ALA A 23 -4.19 -0.34 5.70
CA ALA A 23 -2.82 -0.10 5.27
C ALA A 23 -2.28 -1.42 4.70
N ALA A 24 -1.84 -1.41 3.44
CA ALA A 24 -1.31 -2.61 2.81
C ALA A 24 -0.06 -3.06 3.56
N ASP A 25 0.27 -4.34 3.44
CA ASP A 25 1.60 -4.81 3.85
C ASP A 25 2.67 -4.05 3.05
N LEU A 26 3.81 -3.77 3.70
CA LEU A 26 4.88 -2.99 3.10
C LEU A 26 5.96 -3.90 2.55
N THR A 27 6.54 -3.54 1.40
CA THR A 27 7.81 -4.11 0.95
C THR A 27 8.93 -3.12 1.24
N VAL A 28 10.03 -3.57 1.82
CA VAL A 28 11.17 -2.74 2.20
C VAL A 28 12.45 -3.42 1.76
N THR A 29 13.27 -2.71 1.00
CA THR A 29 14.58 -3.21 0.57
C THR A 29 15.71 -2.87 1.52
N SER A 30 16.67 -3.77 1.68
CA SER A 30 17.97 -3.50 2.32
C SER A 30 19.10 -4.33 1.70
N TRP A 31 20.25 -4.43 2.37
CA TRP A 31 21.49 -5.05 1.84
C TRP A 31 21.83 -6.42 2.46
N GLY A 32 20.85 -7.08 3.07
CA GLY A 32 21.02 -8.38 3.70
C GLY A 32 21.84 -8.35 5.00
N GLY A 33 22.23 -9.53 5.47
CA GLY A 33 23.12 -9.74 6.61
C GLY A 33 22.70 -9.08 7.92
N ALA A 34 23.69 -8.75 8.77
CA ALA A 34 23.48 -8.16 10.08
C ALA A 34 22.84 -6.75 10.00
N TYR A 35 23.08 -6.02 8.92
CA TYR A 35 22.51 -4.70 8.71
C TYR A 35 20.99 -4.75 8.50
N THR A 36 20.51 -5.69 7.70
CA THR A 36 19.06 -5.89 7.56
C THR A 36 18.44 -6.40 8.85
N ALA A 37 19.14 -7.32 9.54
CA ALA A 37 18.69 -7.82 10.83
C ALA A 37 18.58 -6.71 11.90
N SER A 38 19.46 -5.69 11.88
CA SER A 38 19.34 -4.56 12.81
C SER A 38 18.11 -3.71 12.51
N GLN A 39 17.76 -3.48 11.25
CA GLN A 39 16.57 -2.71 10.85
C GLN A 39 15.27 -3.46 11.15
N GLN A 40 15.25 -4.77 10.91
CA GLN A 40 14.12 -5.64 11.26
C GLN A 40 13.79 -5.56 12.76
N LYS A 41 14.82 -5.59 13.61
CA LYS A 41 14.65 -5.51 15.07
C LYS A 41 14.31 -4.11 15.56
N ALA A 42 15.02 -3.09 15.07
CA ALA A 42 14.92 -1.73 15.59
C ALA A 42 13.71 -0.96 15.04
N TYR A 43 13.30 -1.23 13.80
CA TYR A 43 12.25 -0.46 13.11
C TYR A 43 11.09 -1.35 12.68
N GLY A 44 11.39 -2.50 12.07
CA GLY A 44 10.38 -3.40 11.52
C GLY A 44 9.43 -3.94 12.59
N ALA A 45 9.97 -4.64 13.58
CA ALA A 45 9.17 -5.27 14.63
C ALA A 45 8.30 -4.27 15.43
N PRO A 46 8.80 -3.09 15.85
CA PRO A 46 7.94 -2.08 16.49
C PRO A 46 6.83 -1.56 15.58
N TRP A 47 7.12 -1.38 14.29
CA TRP A 47 6.12 -0.94 13.32
C TRP A 47 5.03 -2.00 13.13
N GLU A 48 5.41 -3.26 12.87
CA GLU A 48 4.46 -4.37 12.72
C GLU A 48 3.60 -4.55 13.97
N ALA A 49 4.20 -4.46 15.17
CA ALA A 49 3.46 -4.57 16.42
C ALA A 49 2.46 -3.41 16.62
N LYS A 50 2.83 -2.19 16.21
CA LYS A 50 1.98 -1.00 16.33
C LYS A 50 0.83 -1.01 15.32
N THR A 51 1.06 -1.50 14.11
CA THR A 51 0.09 -1.42 13.01
C THR A 51 -0.72 -2.69 12.80
N GLY A 52 -0.22 -3.84 13.29
CA GLY A 52 -0.75 -5.16 12.98
C GLY A 52 -0.51 -5.60 11.53
N LYS A 53 0.36 -4.89 10.80
CA LYS A 53 0.71 -5.14 9.39
C LYS A 53 2.05 -5.85 9.25
N LYS A 54 2.33 -6.37 8.06
CA LYS A 54 3.58 -7.07 7.75
C LYS A 54 4.51 -6.26 6.87
N ILE A 55 5.81 -6.47 7.07
CA ILE A 55 6.87 -5.99 6.22
C ILE A 55 7.51 -7.18 5.50
N HIS A 56 7.50 -7.15 4.18
CA HIS A 56 8.26 -8.02 3.30
C HIS A 56 9.64 -7.38 3.08
N TRP A 57 10.69 -8.09 3.50
CA TRP A 57 12.06 -7.59 3.38
C TRP A 57 12.72 -8.15 2.12
N GLU A 58 13.13 -7.26 1.24
CA GLU A 58 13.79 -7.60 -0.03
C GLU A 58 15.25 -7.16 -0.03
N ASN A 59 16.07 -7.82 -0.84
CA ASN A 59 17.47 -7.43 -0.99
C ASN A 59 17.67 -6.58 -2.25
N TYR A 60 18.25 -5.39 -2.07
CA TYR A 60 18.60 -4.47 -3.15
C TYR A 60 20.11 -4.30 -3.21
N ASN A 61 20.69 -4.33 -4.41
CA ASN A 61 22.14 -4.31 -4.60
C ASN A 61 22.75 -2.89 -4.64
N GLY A 62 21.98 -1.83 -4.42
CA GLY A 62 22.50 -0.46 -4.29
C GLY A 62 22.62 0.34 -5.60
N GLY A 63 22.21 -0.22 -6.74
CA GLY A 63 22.30 0.45 -8.04
C GLY A 63 21.09 1.35 -8.37
N LEU A 64 21.31 2.66 -8.53
CA LEU A 64 20.26 3.61 -8.93
C LEU A 64 19.58 3.26 -10.27
N GLY A 65 20.27 2.53 -11.15
CA GLY A 65 19.70 2.05 -12.41
C GLY A 65 18.52 1.09 -12.21
N GLU A 66 18.55 0.25 -11.18
CA GLU A 66 17.44 -0.66 -10.84
C GLU A 66 16.22 0.14 -10.36
N VAL A 67 16.42 1.09 -9.44
CA VAL A 67 15.38 2.01 -8.96
C VAL A 67 14.73 2.74 -10.13
N LYS A 68 15.55 3.36 -10.98
CA LYS A 68 15.09 4.12 -12.14
C LYS A 68 14.27 3.24 -13.09
N THR A 69 14.75 2.05 -13.40
CA THR A 69 14.06 1.11 -14.30
C THR A 69 12.69 0.70 -13.76
N GLN A 70 12.60 0.39 -12.46
CA GLN A 70 11.33 0.02 -11.83
C GLN A 70 10.32 1.18 -11.87
N VAL A 71 10.78 2.40 -11.57
CA VAL A 71 9.92 3.59 -11.61
C VAL A 71 9.48 3.93 -13.04
N GLU A 72 10.41 3.96 -14.00
CA GLU A 72 10.10 4.34 -15.38
C GLU A 72 9.23 3.30 -16.11
N SER A 73 9.37 2.02 -15.77
CA SER A 73 8.52 0.96 -16.32
C SER A 73 7.13 0.90 -15.68
N GLY A 74 6.92 1.57 -14.55
CA GLY A 74 5.71 1.44 -13.74
C GLY A 74 5.55 0.07 -13.05
N ALA A 75 6.54 -0.81 -13.16
CA ALA A 75 6.56 -2.14 -12.57
C ALA A 75 7.47 -2.14 -11.34
N VAL A 76 6.99 -1.51 -10.26
CA VAL A 76 7.69 -1.44 -8.98
C VAL A 76 7.42 -2.71 -8.18
N ASN A 77 8.47 -3.51 -7.98
CA ASN A 77 8.40 -4.75 -7.21
C ASN A 77 8.56 -4.51 -5.71
N TRP A 78 9.20 -3.40 -5.34
CA TRP A 78 9.45 -2.96 -3.96
C TRP A 78 9.38 -1.45 -3.82
#